data_AF-A0A2N3WN42-F1
#
_entry.id   AF-A0A2N3WN42-F1
#
_cell.length_a   1.000
_cell.length_b   1.000
_cell.length_c   1.000
_cell.angle_alpha   90.00
_cell.angle_beta   90.00
_cell.angle_gamma   90.00
#
_symmetry.space_group_name_H-M   'P 1'
#
loop_
_entity.id
_entity.type
_entity.pdbx_description
1 polymer ?
#
loop_
_entity_poly.entity_id
_entity_poly.type
_entity_poly.pdbx_seq_one_letter_code
_entity_poly.pdbx_strand_id
1 'polypeptide(L)'
;MSATHTGADIDDTPGRHPGEQRTGFVFDVDGTTCEHKHPTITGAEIMVLAGISSSDGLIQILPDGTRKTVAPDETVHLVPGAQFKRG
;
A
#
# COMPACT_ATOMS: atom_id res chain seq x y z
N MET A 1 16.25 -25.33 -55.74
CA MET A 1 15.50 -25.65 -54.50
C MET A 1 15.77 -24.51 -53.53
N SER A 2 14.77 -23.67 -53.29
CA SER A 2 14.85 -22.54 -52.36
C SER A 2 14.60 -23.05 -50.95
N ALA A 3 15.44 -22.68 -49.98
CA ALA A 3 15.18 -22.88 -48.57
C ALA A 3 15.72 -21.69 -47.75
N THR A 4 14.77 -21.11 -47.02
CA THR A 4 14.75 -20.01 -46.05
C THR A 4 15.67 -20.17 -44.84
N HIS A 5 16.19 -19.04 -44.33
CA HIS A 5 16.30 -18.76 -42.88
C HIS A 5 16.49 -17.24 -42.72
N THR A 6 15.40 -16.45 -42.72
CA THR A 6 14.63 -16.02 -41.53
C THR A 6 15.47 -15.26 -40.51
N GLY A 7 15.31 -13.94 -40.56
CA GLY A 7 15.06 -13.06 -39.41
C GLY A 7 15.97 -13.20 -38.20
N ALA A 8 16.83 -12.21 -38.02
CA ALA A 8 17.32 -11.82 -36.70
C ALA A 8 16.12 -11.56 -35.78
N ASP A 9 15.81 -12.53 -34.92
CA ASP A 9 14.91 -12.33 -33.79
C ASP A 9 15.76 -11.73 -32.67
N ILE A 10 15.55 -10.44 -32.47
CA ILE A 10 16.10 -9.66 -31.38
C ILE A 10 15.27 -10.07 -30.16
N ASP A 11 15.69 -11.12 -29.46
CA ASP A 11 15.17 -11.43 -28.13
C ASP A 11 15.76 -10.40 -27.13
N ASP A 12 15.31 -9.16 -27.25
CA ASP A 12 15.36 -8.14 -26.20
C ASP A 12 13.96 -8.08 -25.58
N THR A 13 13.54 -9.18 -24.96
CA THR A 13 12.54 -9.07 -23.91
C THR A 13 13.34 -8.82 -22.63
N PRO A 14 13.39 -7.60 -22.07
CA PRO A 14 13.94 -7.43 -20.74
C PRO A 14 13.06 -8.28 -19.82
N GLY A 15 13.64 -9.39 -19.37
CA GLY A 15 12.99 -10.33 -18.46
C GLY A 15 12.32 -9.53 -17.36
N ARG A 16 10.99 -9.60 -17.30
CA ARG A 16 10.20 -9.11 -16.18
C ARG A 16 10.87 -9.63 -14.92
N HIS A 17 11.57 -8.77 -14.19
CA HIS A 17 12.28 -9.13 -12.97
C HIS A 17 11.25 -9.76 -12.02
N PRO A 18 11.28 -11.08 -11.76
CA PRO A 18 10.46 -11.70 -10.74
C PRO A 18 11.18 -11.46 -9.41
N GLY A 19 11.11 -10.23 -8.93
CA GLY A 19 11.91 -9.81 -7.78
C GLY A 19 11.42 -8.55 -7.08
N GLU A 20 10.48 -7.80 -7.67
CA GLU A 20 9.77 -6.76 -6.92
C GLU A 20 8.64 -7.45 -6.14
N GLN A 21 9.01 -8.19 -5.09
CA GLN A 21 8.12 -8.43 -3.98
C GLN A 21 7.71 -7.07 -3.46
N ARG A 22 6.60 -6.54 -3.97
CA ARG A 22 5.87 -5.43 -3.35
C ARG A 22 5.28 -5.99 -2.06
N THR A 23 6.12 -6.27 -1.07
CA THR A 23 5.70 -6.46 0.32
C THR A 23 5.28 -5.08 0.85
N GLY A 24 4.25 -4.51 0.23
CA GLY A 24 3.54 -3.37 0.75
C GLY A 24 2.68 -3.84 1.91
N PHE A 25 2.61 -3.01 2.94
CA PHE A 25 1.69 -3.17 4.03
C PHE A 25 0.34 -2.62 3.58
N VAL A 26 -0.65 -3.50 3.55
CA VAL A 26 -2.01 -3.18 3.13
C VAL A 26 -2.87 -2.90 4.35
N PHE A 27 -3.60 -1.79 4.33
CA PHE A 27 -4.52 -1.38 5.38
C PHE A 27 -5.78 -0.78 4.77
N ASP A 28 -6.86 -0.77 5.52
CA ASP A 28 -8.14 -0.20 5.10
C ASP A 28 -8.40 1.11 5.84
N VAL A 29 -8.89 2.12 5.12
CA VAL A 29 -9.34 3.39 5.69
C VAL A 29 -10.75 3.69 5.18
N ASP A 30 -11.74 3.66 6.08
CA ASP A 30 -13.16 3.89 5.73
C ASP A 30 -13.67 3.00 4.55
N GLY A 31 -13.16 1.76 4.44
CA GLY A 31 -13.49 0.85 3.34
C GLY A 31 -12.65 1.06 2.06
N THR A 32 -11.67 1.96 2.10
CA THR A 32 -10.67 2.15 1.04
C THR A 32 -9.40 1.41 1.39
N THR A 33 -9.04 0.42 0.59
CA THR A 33 -7.76 -0.28 0.72
C THR A 33 -6.61 0.61 0.24
N CYS A 34 -5.69 0.92 1.15
CA CYS A 34 -4.46 1.64 0.90
C CYS A 34 -3.25 0.70 1.04
N GLU A 35 -2.18 1.02 0.30
CA GLU A 35 -0.91 0.29 0.37
C GLU A 35 0.21 1.26 0.75
N HIS A 36 1.09 0.83 1.64
CA HIS A 36 2.30 1.58 2.00
C HIS A 36 3.53 0.68 1.96
N LYS A 37 4.69 1.24 1.60
CA LYS A 37 5.92 0.45 1.40
C LYS A 37 6.62 0.06 2.70
N HIS A 38 6.35 0.78 3.79
CA HIS A 38 7.00 0.58 5.08
C HIS A 38 6.02 0.01 6.10
N PRO A 39 6.52 -0.68 7.16
CA PRO A 39 5.67 -1.16 8.25
C PRO A 39 5.18 -0.04 9.17
N THR A 40 5.69 1.18 9.01
CA THR A 40 5.35 2.34 9.84
C THR A 40 4.84 3.46 8.96
N ILE A 41 3.77 4.12 9.41
CA ILE A 41 3.17 5.26 8.74
C ILE A 41 2.65 6.24 9.79
N THR A 42 2.70 7.54 9.50
CA THR A 42 2.12 8.55 10.39
C THR A 42 0.61 8.67 10.20
N GLY A 43 -0.11 9.13 11.22
CA GLY A 43 -1.53 9.46 11.11
C GLY A 43 -1.81 10.45 9.97
N ALA A 44 -0.94 11.46 9.80
CA ALA A 44 -1.03 12.43 8.71
C ALA A 44 -0.91 11.78 7.33
N GLU A 45 0.03 10.84 7.15
CA GLU A 45 0.17 10.11 5.89
C GLU A 45 -1.04 9.22 5.60
N ILE A 46 -1.60 8.53 6.60
CA ILE A 46 -2.84 7.76 6.44
C ILE A 46 -3.99 8.68 6.00
N MET A 47 -4.15 9.83 6.65
CA MET A 47 -5.16 10.81 6.30
C MET A 47 -4.99 11.31 4.86
N VAL A 48 -3.77 11.64 4.44
CA VAL A 48 -3.47 12.06 3.07
C VAL A 48 -3.80 10.97 2.05
N LEU A 49 -3.42 9.71 2.32
CA LEU A 49 -3.71 8.57 1.45
C LEU A 49 -5.21 8.29 1.32
N ALA A 50 -5.97 8.53 2.39
CA ALA A 50 -7.42 8.33 2.44
C ALA A 50 -8.22 9.58 2.02
N GLY A 51 -7.57 10.72 1.73
CA GLY A 51 -8.24 11.99 1.46
C GLY A 51 -9.01 12.56 2.66
N ILE A 52 -8.61 12.21 3.88
CA ILE A 52 -9.19 12.70 5.14
C ILE A 52 -8.47 14.01 5.52
N SER A 53 -9.24 15.01 5.95
CA SER A 53 -8.68 16.24 6.49
C SER A 53 -8.08 16.00 7.88
N SER A 54 -6.95 16.63 8.20
CA SER A 54 -6.35 16.53 9.54
C SER A 54 -7.28 16.99 10.67
N SER A 55 -8.30 17.79 10.35
CA SER A 55 -9.32 18.27 11.29
C SER A 55 -10.39 17.24 11.64
N ASP A 56 -10.64 16.24 10.79
CA ASP A 56 -11.62 15.15 11.06
C ASP A 56 -11.05 14.16 12.09
N GLY A 57 -9.72 14.02 12.15
CA GLY A 57 -9.06 13.03 12.99
C GLY A 57 -9.12 11.62 12.41
N LEU A 58 -8.35 10.72 13.01
CA LEU A 58 -8.19 9.34 12.57
C LEU A 58 -8.37 8.41 13.75
N ILE A 59 -9.13 7.34 13.56
CA ILE A 59 -9.34 6.29 14.54
C ILE A 59 -8.82 4.98 13.96
N GLN A 60 -7.90 4.33 14.67
CA GLN A 60 -7.52 2.95 14.41
C GLN A 60 -8.50 1.99 15.10
N ILE A 61 -8.96 0.99 14.36
CA ILE A 61 -9.74 -0.13 14.90
C ILE A 61 -8.76 -1.29 15.13
N LEU A 62 -8.55 -1.62 16.40
CA LEU A 62 -7.70 -2.73 16.81
C LEU A 62 -8.42 -4.07 16.61
N PRO A 63 -7.69 -5.21 16.56
CA PRO A 63 -8.29 -6.53 16.32
C PRO A 63 -9.33 -6.98 17.36
N ASP A 64 -9.26 -6.44 18.58
CA ASP A 64 -10.22 -6.65 19.67
C ASP A 64 -11.48 -5.77 19.54
N GLY A 65 -11.55 -4.94 18.49
CA GLY A 65 -12.61 -3.96 18.27
C GLY A 65 -12.41 -2.64 19.02
N THR A 66 -11.33 -2.49 19.79
CA THR A 66 -11.02 -1.25 20.50
C THR A 66 -10.73 -0.13 19.50
N ARG A 67 -11.27 1.05 19.77
CA ARG A 67 -11.05 2.25 18.97
C ARG A 67 -9.98 3.11 19.62
N LYS A 68 -8.91 3.38 18.89
CA LYS A 68 -7.81 4.24 19.34
C LYS A 68 -7.72 5.47 18.44
N THR A 69 -7.79 6.66 19.02
CA THR A 69 -7.50 7.90 18.28
C THR A 69 -6.02 7.94 17.93
N VAL A 70 -5.71 8.29 16.68
CA VAL A 70 -4.36 8.43 16.14
C VAL A 70 -4.15 9.91 15.81
N ALA A 71 -3.16 10.53 16.45
CA ALA A 71 -2.79 11.91 16.13
C ALA A 71 -2.06 12.00 14.77
N PRO A 72 -2.08 13.16 14.08
CA PRO A 72 -1.38 13.32 12.80
C PRO A 72 0.13 13.02 12.89
N ASP A 73 0.78 13.41 13.98
CA ASP A 73 2.19 13.17 14.28
C ASP A 73 2.46 11.78 14.90
N GLU A 74 1.42 11.02 15.25
CA GLU A 74 1.58 9.69 15.81
C GLU A 74 2.00 8.70 14.73
N THR A 75 3.08 7.96 15.01
CA THR A 75 3.53 6.86 14.15
C THR A 75 2.80 5.58 14.51
N VAL A 76 2.16 4.97 13.53
CA VAL A 76 1.43 3.72 13.66
C VAL A 76 2.19 2.61 12.94
N HIS A 77 2.22 1.42 13.54
CA HIS A 77 2.74 0.22 12.90
C HIS A 77 1.62 -0.47 12.12
N LEU A 78 1.79 -0.58 10.80
CA LEU A 78 0.89 -1.28 9.91
C LEU A 78 1.04 -2.79 10.12
N VAL A 79 0.01 -3.38 10.72
CA VAL A 79 -0.17 -4.83 10.76
C VAL A 79 -1.04 -5.25 9.58
N PRO A 80 -0.87 -6.48 9.05
CA PRO A 80 -1.77 -6.99 8.02
C PRO A 80 -3.23 -6.91 8.48
N GLY A 81 -4.08 -6.26 7.68
CA GLY A 81 -5.49 -6.06 8.00
C GLY A 81 -5.77 -4.93 9.00
N ALA A 82 -4.82 -4.01 9.22
CA ALA A 82 -5.07 -2.78 9.98
C ALA A 82 -6.26 -2.01 9.38
N GLN A 83 -7.16 -1.55 10.24
CA GLN A 83 -8.33 -0.77 9.87
C GLN A 83 -8.28 0.60 10.52
N PHE A 84 -8.61 1.60 9.73
CA PHE A 84 -8.72 2.99 10.15
C PHE A 84 -10.05 3.58 9.67
N LYS A 85 -10.51 4.61 10.36
CA LYS A 85 -11.71 5.38 10.01
C LYS A 85 -11.53 6.84 10.36
N ARG A 86 -12.30 7.71 9.71
CA ARG A 86 -12.45 9.10 10.15
C ARG A 86 -12.98 9.17 11.60
N GLY A 87 -12.53 10.20 12.31
CA GLY A 87 -12.87 10.50 13.70
C GLY A 87 -14.30 10.95 13.95
#